data_AF-A0A850HJP4-F1
#
_entry.id   AF-A0A850HJP4-F1
#
_cell.length_a   1.000
_cell.length_b   1.000
_cell.length_c   1.000
_cell.angle_alpha   90.00
_cell.angle_beta   90.00
_cell.angle_gamma   90.00
#
_symmetry.space_group_name_H-M   'P 1'
#
loop_
_entity.id
_entity.type
_entity.pdbx_description
1 polymer ?
#
loop_
_entity_poly.entity_id
_entity_poly.type
_entity_poly.pdbx_seq_one_letter_code
_entity_poly.pdbx_strand_id
1 'polypeptide(L)'
;MKKKLSLILAVVLSFCMSIPVLAAPTNYPTDGSDAGRTSEFVIEKKYVKNDGTTSVDRFPDEILKFTTTCTAAPMDPATAPALSVADLQVTNVTNNITVTVPAYTVPGKYNYEIKELSPAEYAPGSKDTAGVVYDKASGFIQVVVKYDGGSLKKYVTVAANGDFVGAETDTSNDATKKADFKNKYLLDGEVDPDLPGPQEPDPNPVPTPQPEDPDPVKPVPDSEKPVEKAKFKIMKQARGPLAGKEQFEVHVTLQSEKPVRSDIICNDGEEHVISKVGSANSSWTGTDATGYTAAVTLQIKDDEVVEFKGIPAGVKYKVQEDPKHIGQLTESNINDTTTGYTVAYYGGGTKVENPTVDKPADKDYGRTLFASGTVGSDTNNNIVISNSKGANIEDSDMVKPNTGINLETLPYVVILGLVIIGAGMMFVKSRRRREE
;
A
#
# COMPACT_ATOMS: atom_id res chain seq x y z
N MET A 1 20.45 -36.71 15.04
CA MET A 1 19.40 -35.74 14.59
C MET A 1 19.60 -35.24 13.14
N LYS A 2 20.83 -35.13 12.61
CA LYS A 2 21.10 -34.64 11.24
C LYS A 2 20.47 -35.44 10.09
N LYS A 3 20.28 -36.77 10.23
CA LYS A 3 19.72 -37.62 9.15
C LYS A 3 18.18 -37.57 9.01
N LYS A 4 17.45 -37.13 10.06
CA LYS A 4 15.97 -37.01 10.00
C LYS A 4 15.52 -35.63 9.51
N LEU A 5 16.32 -34.59 9.75
CA LEU A 5 16.04 -33.22 9.29
C LEU A 5 16.23 -33.08 7.76
N SER A 6 17.23 -33.77 7.20
CA SER A 6 17.48 -33.79 5.75
C SER A 6 16.39 -34.53 4.95
N LEU A 7 15.71 -35.51 5.56
CA LEU A 7 14.63 -36.24 4.90
C LEU A 7 13.34 -35.41 4.87
N ILE A 8 13.05 -34.63 5.92
CA ILE A 8 11.90 -33.72 5.97
C ILE A 8 12.11 -32.53 5.02
N LEU A 9 13.33 -31.97 4.95
CA LEU A 9 13.63 -30.89 4.01
C LEU A 9 13.57 -31.35 2.54
N ALA A 10 13.96 -32.60 2.25
CA ALA A 10 13.85 -33.18 0.90
C ALA A 10 12.41 -33.46 0.48
N VAL A 11 11.52 -33.85 1.41
CA VAL A 11 10.08 -34.06 1.12
C VAL A 11 9.35 -32.73 0.92
N VAL A 12 9.75 -31.66 1.64
CA VAL A 12 9.20 -30.31 1.44
C VAL A 12 9.71 -29.70 0.13
N LEU A 13 11.00 -29.86 -0.22
CA LEU A 13 11.54 -29.39 -1.51
C LEU A 13 11.02 -30.19 -2.72
N SER A 14 10.67 -31.47 -2.56
CA SER A 14 10.08 -32.27 -3.64
C SER A 14 8.62 -31.91 -3.95
N PHE A 15 7.93 -31.20 -3.05
CA PHE A 15 6.60 -30.64 -3.32
C PHE A 15 6.67 -29.26 -4.00
N CYS A 16 7.85 -28.65 -4.09
CA CYS A 16 8.05 -27.32 -4.68
C CYS A 16 8.62 -27.34 -6.11
N MET A 17 8.88 -28.51 -6.71
CA MET A 17 9.39 -28.58 -8.08
C MET A 17 8.37 -29.21 -9.04
N SER A 18 8.20 -28.51 -10.15
CA SER A 18 7.42 -28.83 -11.34
C SER A 18 5.90 -28.81 -11.20
N ILE A 19 5.33 -27.64 -10.90
CA ILE A 19 4.21 -27.21 -11.73
C ILE A 19 4.86 -26.66 -13.00
N PRO A 20 4.68 -27.25 -14.19
CA PRO A 20 5.12 -26.59 -15.40
C PRO A 20 4.44 -25.21 -15.41
N VAL A 21 5.24 -24.14 -15.49
CA VAL A 21 4.72 -22.80 -15.78
C VAL A 21 4.28 -22.83 -17.24
N LEU A 22 3.12 -23.44 -17.48
CA LEU A 22 2.40 -23.35 -18.73
C LEU A 22 1.97 -21.89 -18.81
N ALA A 23 2.60 -21.11 -19.68
CA ALA A 23 2.02 -19.85 -20.12
C ALA A 23 0.60 -20.16 -20.62
N ALA A 24 -0.39 -19.34 -20.25
CA ALA A 24 -1.74 -19.55 -20.75
C ALA A 24 -1.68 -19.52 -22.28
N PRO A 25 -2.07 -20.62 -22.97
CA PRO A 25 -2.02 -20.65 -24.41
C PRO A 25 -2.93 -19.55 -24.95
N THR A 26 -2.61 -19.03 -26.13
CA THR A 26 -3.47 -18.04 -26.80
C THR A 26 -4.85 -18.61 -27.11
N ASN A 27 -4.96 -19.94 -27.23
CA ASN A 27 -6.19 -20.69 -27.44
C ASN A 27 -6.30 -21.83 -26.41
N TYR A 28 -7.47 -22.03 -25.83
CA TYR A 28 -7.79 -23.21 -25.02
C TYR A 28 -7.74 -24.50 -25.87
N PRO A 29 -7.54 -25.70 -25.29
CA PRO A 29 -7.41 -26.94 -26.06
C PRO A 29 -8.73 -27.28 -26.79
N THR A 30 -8.85 -26.76 -28.01
CA THR A 30 -9.89 -27.10 -28.97
C THR A 30 -9.54 -28.34 -29.80
N ASP A 31 -8.33 -28.87 -29.65
CA ASP A 31 -7.86 -30.04 -30.37
C ASP A 31 -8.30 -31.30 -29.63
N GLY A 32 -9.16 -32.10 -30.27
CA GLY A 32 -9.82 -33.26 -29.68
C GLY A 32 -8.86 -34.22 -28.97
N SER A 33 -8.84 -34.14 -27.64
CA SER A 33 -8.05 -35.03 -26.79
C SER A 33 -8.78 -36.34 -26.53
N ASP A 34 -8.07 -37.39 -26.12
CA ASP A 34 -8.68 -38.68 -25.76
C ASP A 34 -9.67 -38.47 -24.61
N ALA A 35 -10.94 -38.83 -24.83
CA ALA A 35 -11.98 -38.69 -23.82
C ALA A 35 -11.74 -39.60 -22.61
N GLY A 36 -11.11 -40.76 -22.80
CA GLY A 36 -10.87 -41.74 -21.75
C GLY A 36 -9.72 -41.38 -20.80
N ARG A 37 -9.06 -40.24 -20.99
CA ARG A 37 -7.92 -39.79 -20.17
C ARG A 37 -8.21 -38.43 -19.56
N THR A 38 -7.57 -38.12 -18.45
CA THR A 38 -7.56 -36.76 -17.89
C THR A 38 -6.73 -35.84 -18.78
N SER A 39 -7.07 -34.56 -18.79
CA SER A 39 -6.29 -33.52 -19.48
C SER A 39 -6.32 -32.23 -18.68
N GLU A 40 -5.33 -31.37 -18.88
CA GLU A 40 -5.21 -30.10 -18.16
C GLU A 40 -5.10 -28.94 -19.13
N PHE A 41 -5.60 -27.79 -18.71
CA PHE A 41 -5.33 -26.51 -19.32
C PHE A 41 -5.30 -25.44 -18.24
N VAL A 42 -4.87 -24.23 -18.60
CA VAL A 42 -4.79 -23.13 -17.66
C VAL A 42 -5.66 -21.97 -18.07
N ILE A 43 -6.26 -21.29 -17.10
CA ILE A 43 -6.98 -20.02 -17.26
C ILE A 43 -6.17 -18.94 -16.56
N GLU A 44 -6.11 -17.75 -17.14
CA GLU A 44 -5.34 -16.65 -16.57
C GLU A 44 -6.07 -16.03 -15.36
N LYS A 45 -5.30 -15.72 -14.31
CA LYS A 45 -5.71 -14.97 -13.13
C LYS A 45 -4.86 -13.70 -13.02
N LYS A 46 -5.51 -12.54 -12.88
CA LYS A 46 -4.81 -11.25 -12.79
C LYS A 46 -5.24 -10.43 -11.59
N TYR A 47 -4.30 -9.66 -11.07
CA TYR A 47 -4.58 -8.50 -10.25
C TYR A 47 -4.49 -7.22 -11.08
N VAL A 48 -5.49 -6.36 -10.95
CA VAL A 48 -5.62 -5.12 -11.71
C VAL A 48 -5.96 -3.95 -10.78
N LYS A 49 -5.75 -2.72 -11.24
CA LYS A 49 -6.16 -1.49 -10.54
C LYS A 49 -7.68 -1.37 -10.54
N ASN A 50 -8.21 -0.34 -9.90
CA ASN A 50 -9.65 -0.12 -9.80
C ASN A 50 -10.37 -0.07 -11.17
N ASP A 51 -9.68 0.36 -12.22
CA ASP A 51 -10.20 0.41 -13.60
C ASP A 51 -10.50 -0.97 -14.22
N GLY A 52 -10.06 -2.06 -13.60
CA GLY A 52 -10.30 -3.44 -14.06
C GLY A 52 -9.42 -3.90 -15.24
N THR A 53 -8.46 -3.08 -15.66
CA THR A 53 -7.66 -3.31 -16.88
C THR A 53 -6.16 -3.12 -16.68
N THR A 54 -5.75 -2.10 -15.94
CA THR A 54 -4.34 -1.78 -15.70
C THR A 54 -3.77 -2.73 -14.67
N SER A 55 -2.60 -3.32 -14.94
CA SER A 55 -1.92 -4.17 -13.97
C SER A 55 -1.47 -3.38 -12.73
N VAL A 56 -1.54 -4.02 -11.57
CA VAL A 56 -1.01 -3.47 -10.33
C VAL A 56 0.50 -3.64 -10.26
N ASP A 57 1.15 -2.78 -9.46
CA ASP A 57 2.61 -2.80 -9.28
C ASP A 57 3.04 -3.80 -8.20
N ARG A 58 2.09 -4.32 -7.41
CA ARG A 58 2.30 -5.30 -6.33
C ARG A 58 1.15 -6.30 -6.28
N PHE A 59 1.38 -7.46 -5.71
CA PHE A 59 0.37 -8.50 -5.53
C PHE A 59 0.37 -9.01 -4.08
N PRO A 60 -0.77 -9.51 -3.59
CA PRO A 60 -0.85 -10.09 -2.26
C PRO A 60 -0.30 -11.52 -2.25
N ASP A 61 0.32 -11.90 -1.13
CA ASP A 61 0.73 -13.28 -0.84
C ASP A 61 -0.47 -14.03 -0.24
N GLU A 62 -1.26 -14.67 -1.09
CA GLU A 62 -2.46 -15.38 -0.67
C GLU A 62 -2.72 -16.66 -1.45
N ILE A 63 -3.64 -17.47 -0.92
CA ILE A 63 -4.16 -18.66 -1.58
C ILE A 63 -5.58 -18.36 -2.04
N LEU A 64 -5.86 -18.61 -3.31
CA LEU A 64 -7.20 -18.56 -3.87
C LEU A 64 -7.69 -19.99 -4.10
N LYS A 65 -8.97 -20.22 -3.80
CA LYS A 65 -9.64 -21.50 -4.06
C LYS A 65 -10.74 -21.31 -5.09
N PHE A 66 -11.17 -22.42 -5.68
CA PHE A 66 -12.20 -22.40 -6.72
C PHE A 66 -13.21 -23.50 -6.45
N THR A 67 -14.47 -23.20 -6.73
CA THR A 67 -15.55 -24.19 -6.75
C THR A 67 -15.94 -24.48 -8.18
N THR A 68 -16.34 -25.72 -8.41
CA THR A 68 -16.70 -26.24 -9.73
C THR A 68 -18.03 -26.94 -9.61
N THR A 69 -19.02 -26.50 -10.38
CA THR A 69 -20.37 -27.10 -10.39
C THR A 69 -20.70 -27.59 -11.78
N CYS A 70 -21.11 -28.86 -11.91
CA CYS A 70 -21.67 -29.35 -13.18
C CYS A 70 -23.10 -28.83 -13.32
N THR A 71 -23.36 -28.02 -14.35
CA THR A 71 -24.65 -27.39 -14.59
C THR A 71 -25.50 -28.15 -15.61
N ALA A 72 -24.86 -28.89 -16.53
CA ALA A 72 -25.55 -29.76 -17.48
C ALA A 72 -24.65 -30.93 -17.90
N ALA A 73 -25.25 -32.10 -18.15
CA ALA A 73 -24.58 -33.31 -18.62
C ALA A 73 -25.59 -34.21 -19.38
N PRO A 74 -25.13 -35.19 -20.20
CA PRO A 74 -26.01 -36.21 -20.80
C PRO A 74 -26.50 -37.26 -19.79
N MET A 75 -26.26 -37.03 -18.51
CA MET A 75 -26.63 -37.86 -17.37
C MET A 75 -27.04 -36.94 -16.21
N ASP A 76 -27.41 -37.51 -15.06
CA ASP A 76 -27.64 -36.71 -13.86
C ASP A 76 -26.36 -35.88 -13.52
N PRO A 77 -26.43 -34.54 -13.54
CA PRO A 77 -25.28 -33.68 -13.27
C PRO A 77 -24.60 -33.94 -11.92
N ALA A 78 -25.33 -34.46 -10.92
CA ALA A 78 -24.76 -34.81 -9.62
C ALA A 78 -23.83 -36.03 -9.68
N THR A 79 -23.95 -36.85 -10.73
CA THR A 79 -23.16 -38.07 -10.96
C THR A 79 -22.15 -37.92 -12.11
N ALA A 80 -22.17 -36.78 -12.80
CA ALA A 80 -21.26 -36.48 -13.90
C ALA A 80 -19.79 -36.44 -13.42
N PRO A 81 -18.82 -36.77 -14.28
CA PRO A 81 -17.40 -36.62 -13.95
C PRO A 81 -17.08 -35.20 -13.47
N ALA A 82 -16.42 -35.09 -12.33
CA ALA A 82 -16.12 -33.80 -11.70
C ALA A 82 -14.90 -33.15 -12.36
N LEU A 83 -15.09 -31.93 -12.85
CA LEU A 83 -14.00 -31.01 -13.18
C LEU A 83 -13.43 -30.44 -11.89
N SER A 84 -12.12 -30.28 -11.81
CA SER A 84 -11.47 -29.68 -10.63
C SER A 84 -10.51 -28.57 -11.02
N VAL A 85 -10.31 -27.63 -10.12
CA VAL A 85 -9.35 -26.53 -10.24
C VAL A 85 -8.42 -26.60 -9.03
N ALA A 86 -7.12 -26.53 -9.27
CA ALA A 86 -6.13 -26.54 -8.18
C ALA A 86 -6.18 -25.22 -7.40
N ASP A 87 -5.89 -25.29 -6.10
CA ASP A 87 -5.62 -24.11 -5.28
C ASP A 87 -4.49 -23.29 -5.92
N LEU A 88 -4.66 -21.97 -5.96
CA LEU A 88 -3.66 -21.05 -6.52
C LEU A 88 -2.97 -20.30 -5.39
N GLN A 89 -1.67 -20.55 -5.21
CA GLN A 89 -0.79 -19.63 -4.48
C GLN A 89 -0.43 -18.46 -5.40
N VAL A 90 -0.78 -17.25 -5.01
CA VAL A 90 -0.44 -16.03 -5.75
C VAL A 90 1.05 -15.77 -5.60
N THR A 91 1.76 -15.70 -6.73
CA THR A 91 3.22 -15.47 -6.76
C THR A 91 3.64 -14.34 -7.69
N ASN A 92 2.72 -13.83 -8.51
CA ASN A 92 2.93 -12.74 -9.46
C ASN A 92 1.63 -11.94 -9.65
N VAL A 93 1.69 -10.81 -10.38
CA VAL A 93 0.49 -10.04 -10.76
C VAL A 93 -0.40 -10.83 -11.73
N THR A 94 0.21 -11.58 -12.64
CA THR A 94 -0.46 -12.53 -13.53
C THR A 94 -0.05 -13.95 -13.14
N ASN A 95 -1.03 -14.79 -12.86
CA ASN A 95 -0.87 -16.20 -12.54
C ASN A 95 -1.78 -17.03 -13.46
N ASN A 96 -1.66 -18.34 -13.37
CA ASN A 96 -2.47 -19.29 -14.11
C ASN A 96 -3.12 -20.27 -13.13
N ILE A 97 -4.44 -20.42 -13.21
CA ILE A 97 -5.15 -21.50 -12.51
C ILE A 97 -5.10 -22.74 -13.39
N THR A 98 -4.86 -23.91 -12.79
CA THR A 98 -4.83 -25.18 -13.53
C THR A 98 -6.17 -25.88 -13.40
N VAL A 99 -6.80 -26.14 -14.53
CA VAL A 99 -8.09 -26.82 -14.63
C VAL A 99 -7.86 -28.25 -15.12
N THR A 100 -8.27 -29.22 -14.31
CA THR A 100 -8.20 -30.64 -14.64
C THR A 100 -9.55 -31.10 -15.17
N VAL A 101 -9.56 -31.47 -16.45
CA VAL A 101 -10.72 -32.03 -17.15
C VAL A 101 -10.69 -33.56 -16.98
N PRO A 102 -11.76 -34.17 -16.43
CA PRO A 102 -11.78 -35.59 -16.13
C PRO A 102 -11.85 -36.45 -17.40
N ALA A 103 -11.81 -37.77 -17.21
CA ALA A 103 -12.13 -38.73 -18.26
C ALA A 103 -13.66 -38.89 -18.40
N TYR A 104 -14.10 -39.15 -19.63
CA TYR A 104 -15.50 -39.34 -20.01
C TYR A 104 -15.66 -40.64 -20.79
N THR A 105 -16.75 -41.35 -20.48
CA THR A 105 -17.13 -42.61 -21.15
C THR A 105 -18.43 -42.49 -21.93
N VAL A 106 -19.23 -41.46 -21.66
CA VAL A 106 -20.53 -41.21 -22.30
C VAL A 106 -20.42 -40.00 -23.22
N PRO A 107 -20.69 -40.15 -24.53
CA PRO A 107 -20.78 -39.03 -25.46
C PRO A 107 -21.85 -38.03 -25.04
N GLY A 108 -21.61 -36.74 -25.27
CA GLY A 108 -22.53 -35.66 -24.94
C GLY A 108 -21.81 -34.38 -24.52
N LYS A 109 -22.58 -33.38 -24.10
CA LYS A 109 -22.08 -32.10 -23.61
C LYS A 109 -22.10 -32.04 -22.10
N TYR A 110 -20.99 -31.62 -21.52
CA TYR A 110 -20.84 -31.38 -20.09
C TYR A 110 -20.52 -29.90 -19.88
N ASN A 111 -21.36 -29.21 -19.12
CA ASN A 111 -21.21 -27.80 -18.83
C ASN A 111 -20.87 -27.64 -17.35
N TYR A 112 -19.84 -26.84 -17.07
CA TYR A 112 -19.36 -26.57 -15.72
C TYR A 112 -19.28 -25.06 -15.49
N GLU A 113 -19.58 -24.66 -14.26
CA GLU A 113 -19.37 -23.32 -13.75
C GLU A 113 -18.21 -23.34 -12.74
N ILE A 114 -17.26 -22.43 -12.90
CA ILE A 114 -16.12 -22.22 -12.00
C ILE A 114 -16.32 -20.87 -11.30
N LYS A 115 -16.23 -20.84 -9.97
CA LYS A 115 -16.22 -19.61 -9.17
C LYS A 115 -14.99 -19.53 -8.31
N GLU A 116 -14.37 -18.36 -8.26
CA GLU A 116 -13.35 -18.07 -7.26
C GLU A 116 -13.99 -17.96 -5.88
N LEU A 117 -13.28 -18.46 -4.86
CA LEU A 117 -13.60 -18.24 -3.45
C LEU A 117 -12.49 -17.40 -2.82
N SER A 118 -12.89 -16.33 -2.15
CA SER A 118 -11.99 -15.52 -1.34
C SER A 118 -11.55 -16.25 -0.07
N PRO A 119 -10.47 -15.80 0.60
CA PRO A 119 -10.03 -16.34 1.89
C PRO A 119 -11.14 -16.45 2.94
N ALA A 120 -11.97 -15.42 3.07
CA ALA A 120 -13.08 -15.44 4.03
C ALA A 120 -14.18 -16.44 3.67
N GLU A 121 -14.38 -16.73 2.37
CA GLU A 121 -15.41 -17.67 1.90
C GLU A 121 -15.02 -19.12 2.14
N TYR A 122 -13.75 -19.49 1.89
CA TYR A 122 -13.32 -20.89 2.01
C TYR A 122 -12.76 -21.26 3.40
N ALA A 123 -12.35 -20.29 4.21
CA ALA A 123 -11.79 -20.53 5.54
C ALA A 123 -12.59 -19.81 6.63
N PRO A 124 -13.53 -20.51 7.31
CA PRO A 124 -14.33 -19.92 8.38
C PRO A 124 -13.46 -19.27 9.46
N GLY A 125 -13.76 -18.02 9.80
CA GLY A 125 -13.02 -17.24 10.78
C GLY A 125 -11.81 -16.49 10.22
N SER A 126 -11.45 -16.68 8.94
CA SER A 126 -10.45 -15.84 8.28
C SER A 126 -11.06 -14.58 7.68
N LYS A 127 -10.21 -13.58 7.41
CA LYS A 127 -10.57 -12.38 6.67
C LYS A 127 -9.90 -12.37 5.29
N ASP A 128 -10.59 -11.73 4.37
CA ASP A 128 -10.05 -11.38 3.05
C ASP A 128 -8.84 -10.46 3.16
N THR A 129 -7.94 -10.51 2.19
CA THR A 129 -6.81 -9.57 2.11
C THR A 129 -7.26 -8.11 2.02
N ALA A 130 -6.59 -7.24 2.79
CA ALA A 130 -6.82 -5.80 2.77
C ALA A 130 -6.59 -5.22 1.37
N GLY A 131 -7.48 -4.33 0.90
CA GLY A 131 -7.43 -3.70 -0.43
C GLY A 131 -7.79 -4.61 -1.61
N VAL A 132 -8.07 -5.90 -1.40
CA VAL A 132 -8.46 -6.80 -2.50
C VAL A 132 -9.98 -6.83 -2.67
N VAL A 133 -10.44 -6.58 -3.90
CA VAL A 133 -11.82 -6.81 -4.33
C VAL A 133 -11.82 -8.04 -5.25
N TYR A 134 -12.40 -9.14 -4.77
CA TYR A 134 -12.40 -10.42 -5.47
C TYR A 134 -13.41 -10.44 -6.61
N ASP A 135 -13.05 -11.17 -7.67
CA ASP A 135 -13.90 -11.40 -8.83
C ASP A 135 -15.09 -12.29 -8.44
N LYS A 136 -16.30 -11.74 -8.59
CA LYS A 136 -17.55 -12.48 -8.36
C LYS A 136 -18.09 -13.13 -9.63
N ALA A 137 -17.46 -12.90 -10.78
CA ALA A 137 -17.87 -13.50 -12.04
C ALA A 137 -17.53 -14.99 -12.09
N SER A 138 -18.37 -15.74 -12.80
CA SER A 138 -18.15 -17.17 -13.05
C SER A 138 -17.43 -17.38 -14.38
N GLY A 139 -16.51 -18.34 -14.42
CA GLY A 139 -16.01 -18.91 -15.66
C GLY A 139 -16.84 -20.12 -16.07
N PHE A 140 -17.15 -20.28 -17.36
CA PHE A 140 -17.94 -21.40 -17.85
C PHE A 140 -17.11 -22.30 -18.77
N ILE A 141 -17.14 -23.61 -18.50
CA ILE A 141 -16.43 -24.63 -19.28
C ILE A 141 -17.44 -25.55 -19.95
N GLN A 142 -17.32 -25.73 -21.26
CA GLN A 142 -18.03 -26.76 -21.98
C GLN A 142 -17.04 -27.83 -22.44
N VAL A 143 -17.38 -29.09 -22.16
CA VAL A 143 -16.68 -30.25 -22.67
C VAL A 143 -17.62 -31.01 -23.60
N VAL A 144 -17.29 -31.03 -24.89
CA VAL A 144 -18.04 -31.81 -25.89
C VAL A 144 -17.34 -33.14 -26.10
N VAL A 145 -18.02 -34.24 -25.81
CA VAL A 145 -17.50 -35.61 -25.96
C VAL A 145 -18.20 -36.27 -27.14
N LYS A 146 -17.44 -36.62 -28.19
CA LYS A 146 -17.98 -37.24 -29.42
C LYS A 146 -16.99 -38.21 -30.05
N TYR A 147 -17.50 -39.11 -30.90
CA TYR A 147 -16.64 -39.96 -31.72
C TYR A 147 -16.05 -39.15 -32.87
N ASP A 148 -14.73 -39.23 -33.04
CA ASP A 148 -13.98 -38.66 -34.16
C ASP A 148 -12.97 -39.70 -34.65
N GLY A 149 -13.02 -40.05 -35.93
CA GLY A 149 -12.21 -41.12 -36.51
C GLY A 149 -12.35 -42.48 -35.80
N GLY A 150 -13.53 -42.78 -35.23
CA GLY A 150 -13.79 -44.02 -34.49
C GLY A 150 -13.25 -44.05 -33.05
N SER A 151 -12.59 -42.99 -32.59
CA SER A 151 -12.13 -42.83 -31.21
C SER A 151 -13.01 -41.85 -30.45
N LEU A 152 -13.26 -42.10 -29.16
CA LEU A 152 -13.98 -41.13 -28.32
C LEU A 152 -13.05 -39.97 -27.96
N LYS A 153 -13.42 -38.76 -28.35
CA LYS A 153 -12.65 -37.53 -28.15
C LYS A 153 -13.43 -36.53 -27.31
N LYS A 154 -12.70 -35.67 -26.59
CA LYS A 154 -13.25 -34.53 -25.85
C LYS A 154 -12.61 -33.22 -26.32
N TYR A 155 -13.45 -32.21 -26.46
CA TYR A 155 -13.11 -30.86 -26.92
C TYR A 155 -13.53 -29.87 -25.84
N VAL A 156 -12.64 -28.94 -25.48
CA VAL A 156 -12.87 -28.01 -24.37
C VAL A 156 -13.05 -26.59 -24.90
N THR A 157 -14.11 -25.94 -24.43
CA THR A 157 -14.43 -24.53 -24.70
C THR A 157 -14.54 -23.79 -23.38
N VAL A 158 -14.01 -22.57 -23.32
CA VAL A 158 -14.04 -21.70 -22.14
C VAL A 158 -14.72 -20.39 -22.51
N ALA A 159 -15.75 -20.02 -21.76
CA ALA A 159 -16.58 -18.85 -22.02
C ALA A 159 -16.76 -17.99 -20.77
N ALA A 160 -16.90 -16.67 -20.98
CA ALA A 160 -17.17 -15.69 -19.92
C ALA A 160 -18.63 -15.66 -19.47
N ASN A 161 -19.52 -16.22 -20.29
CA ASN A 161 -20.97 -16.20 -20.07
C ASN A 161 -21.54 -17.58 -20.46
N GLY A 162 -22.51 -18.05 -19.67
CA GLY A 162 -23.21 -19.31 -19.88
C GLY A 162 -24.04 -19.36 -21.16
N ASP A 163 -24.38 -18.21 -21.75
CA ASP A 163 -25.17 -18.13 -23.00
C ASP A 163 -24.43 -18.74 -24.22
N PHE A 164 -23.08 -18.74 -24.20
CA PHE A 164 -22.27 -19.39 -25.25
C PHE A 164 -22.17 -20.90 -25.07
N VAL A 165 -22.61 -21.41 -23.92
CA VAL A 165 -22.54 -22.81 -23.51
C VAL A 165 -23.93 -23.42 -23.73
N GLY A 166 -24.36 -23.44 -25.00
CA GLY A 166 -25.70 -23.90 -25.37
C GLY A 166 -25.98 -25.35 -24.97
N ALA A 167 -27.18 -25.60 -24.43
CA ALA A 167 -27.69 -26.92 -24.04
C ALA A 167 -28.09 -27.81 -25.24
N GLU A 168 -27.96 -27.31 -26.47
CA GLU A 168 -28.34 -28.05 -27.68
C GLU A 168 -27.35 -29.16 -28.01
N THR A 169 -27.78 -30.21 -28.71
CA THR A 169 -26.94 -31.36 -29.09
C THR A 169 -25.94 -31.09 -30.23
N ASP A 170 -25.87 -29.86 -30.74
CA ASP A 170 -24.97 -29.49 -31.83
C ASP A 170 -23.49 -29.56 -31.41
N THR A 171 -22.62 -30.11 -32.25
CA THR A 171 -21.20 -30.38 -31.94
C THR A 171 -20.23 -29.34 -32.53
N SER A 172 -20.75 -28.15 -32.85
CA SER A 172 -20.02 -27.01 -33.43
C SER A 172 -19.10 -26.32 -32.40
N ASN A 173 -17.95 -25.81 -32.87
CA ASN A 173 -16.87 -25.23 -32.08
C ASN A 173 -16.87 -23.69 -32.21
N ASP A 174 -17.60 -22.98 -31.35
CA ASP A 174 -17.61 -21.50 -31.34
C ASP A 174 -16.88 -20.91 -30.11
N ALA A 175 -15.63 -21.32 -29.90
CA ALA A 175 -14.82 -20.90 -28.76
C ALA A 175 -13.87 -19.72 -29.08
N THR A 176 -14.24 -18.49 -28.71
CA THR A 176 -13.26 -17.39 -28.55
C THR A 176 -12.92 -17.19 -27.07
N LYS A 177 -11.62 -17.19 -26.74
CA LYS A 177 -11.02 -16.98 -25.40
C LYS A 177 -11.66 -15.80 -24.65
N LYS A 178 -12.38 -16.01 -23.52
CA LYS A 178 -12.91 -14.87 -22.72
C LYS A 178 -13.11 -15.02 -21.19
N ALA A 179 -12.62 -16.04 -20.47
CA ALA A 179 -12.93 -16.19 -19.03
C ALA A 179 -11.75 -15.98 -18.06
N ASP A 180 -10.96 -14.92 -18.24
CA ASP A 180 -9.87 -14.62 -17.29
C ASP A 180 -10.47 -14.10 -15.98
N PHE A 181 -9.97 -14.58 -14.84
CA PHE A 181 -10.37 -14.08 -13.51
C PHE A 181 -9.57 -12.83 -13.15
N LYS A 182 -10.24 -11.79 -12.65
CA LYS A 182 -9.59 -10.51 -12.33
C LYS A 182 -9.98 -9.99 -10.96
N ASN A 183 -9.04 -10.04 -10.02
CA ASN A 183 -9.19 -9.32 -8.74
C ASN A 183 -8.68 -7.90 -8.89
N LYS A 184 -9.32 -6.95 -8.22
CA LYS A 184 -8.75 -5.62 -8.09
C LYS A 184 -7.90 -5.57 -6.84
N TYR A 185 -6.73 -4.93 -6.91
CA TYR A 185 -5.93 -4.63 -5.72
C TYR A 185 -5.75 -3.12 -5.60
N LEU A 186 -6.52 -2.54 -4.69
CA LEU A 186 -6.60 -1.10 -4.45
C LEU A 186 -5.47 -0.70 -3.50
N LEU A 187 -4.51 0.04 -4.02
CA LEU A 187 -3.30 0.49 -3.33
C LEU A 187 -3.14 2.00 -3.44
N ASP A 188 -2.33 2.59 -2.55
CA ASP A 188 -1.76 3.93 -2.70
C ASP A 188 -2.79 5.04 -2.98
N GLY A 189 -3.93 4.98 -2.29
CA GLY A 189 -4.99 5.97 -2.41
C GLY A 189 -6.06 5.65 -3.45
N GLU A 190 -6.01 4.51 -4.13
CA GLU A 190 -7.13 4.05 -4.95
C GLU A 190 -8.38 3.87 -4.08
N VAL A 191 -9.46 4.55 -4.50
CA VAL A 191 -10.73 4.57 -3.74
C VAL A 191 -11.44 3.22 -3.87
N ASP A 192 -11.79 2.66 -2.72
CA ASP A 192 -12.63 1.47 -2.63
C ASP A 192 -14.11 1.89 -2.62
N PRO A 193 -14.92 1.50 -3.63
CA PRO A 193 -16.33 1.87 -3.69
C PRO A 193 -17.17 1.28 -2.55
N ASP A 194 -16.67 0.24 -1.86
CA ASP A 194 -17.35 -0.40 -0.74
C ASP A 194 -17.01 0.26 0.61
N LEU A 195 -16.03 1.18 0.65
CA LEU A 195 -15.72 1.98 1.84
C LEU A 195 -16.61 3.22 1.93
N PRO A 196 -16.83 3.78 3.15
CA PRO A 196 -17.50 5.05 3.28
C PRO A 196 -16.80 6.11 2.42
N GLY A 197 -17.62 6.88 1.70
CA GLY A 197 -17.14 7.90 0.78
C GLY A 197 -16.32 8.99 1.50
N PRO A 198 -15.47 9.70 0.76
CA PRO A 198 -14.58 10.70 1.33
C PRO A 198 -15.33 11.85 2.01
N GLN A 199 -14.72 12.40 3.04
CA GLN A 199 -15.23 13.58 3.72
C GLN A 199 -14.79 14.85 2.99
N GLU A 200 -15.77 15.58 2.41
CA GLU A 200 -15.55 16.92 1.86
C GLU A 200 -16.20 18.02 2.73
N PRO A 201 -15.56 19.20 2.88
CA PRO A 201 -14.19 19.51 2.43
C PRO A 201 -13.14 18.77 3.26
N ASP A 202 -11.90 18.72 2.75
CA ASP A 202 -10.76 18.12 3.45
C ASP A 202 -10.69 18.57 4.91
N PRO A 203 -10.46 17.63 5.84
CA PRO A 203 -10.09 17.98 7.20
C PRO A 203 -8.74 18.72 7.22
N ASN A 204 -8.69 19.84 7.93
CA ASN A 204 -7.47 20.64 8.13
C ASN A 204 -6.67 20.95 6.85
N PRO A 205 -7.23 21.73 5.91
CA PRO A 205 -6.45 22.16 4.76
C PRO A 205 -5.21 22.93 5.21
N VAL A 206 -4.12 22.80 4.45
CA VAL A 206 -2.94 23.65 4.64
C VAL A 206 -3.38 25.11 4.46
N PRO A 207 -3.04 26.02 5.40
CA PRO A 207 -3.43 27.42 5.30
C PRO A 207 -2.95 28.04 4.00
N THR A 208 -3.80 28.83 3.36
CA THR A 208 -3.41 29.59 2.17
C THR A 208 -2.42 30.69 2.57
N PRO A 209 -1.18 30.68 2.04
CA PRO A 209 -0.18 31.69 2.37
C PRO A 209 -0.70 33.11 2.14
N GLN A 210 -0.60 33.99 3.13
CA GLN A 210 -0.87 35.42 2.97
C GLN A 210 0.45 36.18 2.70
N PRO A 211 0.42 37.31 1.96
CA PRO A 211 1.62 38.10 1.66
C PRO A 211 2.43 38.55 2.88
N GLU A 212 1.76 38.70 4.03
CA GLU A 212 2.33 39.09 5.32
C GLU A 212 2.99 37.95 6.09
N ASP A 213 2.82 36.68 5.67
CA ASP A 213 3.38 35.52 6.34
C ASP A 213 4.88 35.38 5.99
N PRO A 214 5.81 35.61 6.93
CA PRO A 214 7.24 35.60 6.64
C PRO A 214 7.79 34.19 6.36
N ASP A 215 7.05 33.14 6.75
CA ASP A 215 7.43 31.73 6.62
C ASP A 215 6.16 30.86 6.61
N PRO A 216 5.35 30.81 5.53
CA PRO A 216 4.07 30.10 5.52
C PRO A 216 4.22 28.57 5.50
N VAL A 217 3.22 27.86 6.04
CA VAL A 217 3.14 26.39 5.88
C VAL A 217 2.90 26.06 4.41
N LYS A 218 3.73 25.19 3.82
CA LYS A 218 3.60 24.79 2.41
C LYS A 218 2.88 23.44 2.30
N PRO A 219 2.04 23.23 1.27
CA PRO A 219 1.48 21.90 1.01
C PRO A 219 2.55 20.93 0.52
N VAL A 220 2.24 19.63 0.56
CA VAL A 220 3.07 18.61 -0.09
C VAL A 220 3.16 18.93 -1.59
N PRO A 221 4.35 18.88 -2.22
CA PRO A 221 4.48 19.13 -3.64
C PRO A 221 3.53 18.26 -4.49
N ASP A 222 2.94 18.87 -5.52
CA ASP A 222 1.98 18.24 -6.44
C ASP A 222 0.65 17.74 -5.82
N SER A 223 0.37 17.99 -4.53
CA SER A 223 -0.81 17.47 -3.82
C SER A 223 -2.15 18.07 -4.25
N GLU A 224 -2.16 19.07 -5.14
CA GLU A 224 -3.39 19.66 -5.68
C GLU A 224 -4.11 18.70 -6.63
N LYS A 225 -3.39 17.74 -7.23
CA LYS A 225 -3.96 16.73 -8.13
C LYS A 225 -4.69 15.66 -7.30
N PRO A 226 -5.94 15.29 -7.61
CA PRO A 226 -6.72 14.32 -6.82
C PRO A 226 -5.99 13.00 -6.55
N VAL A 227 -5.29 12.46 -7.55
CA VAL A 227 -4.52 11.21 -7.43
C VAL A 227 -3.35 11.35 -6.45
N GLU A 228 -2.63 12.47 -6.49
CA GLU A 228 -1.51 12.73 -5.59
C GLU A 228 -1.97 13.09 -4.17
N LYS A 229 -3.18 13.62 -4.04
CA LYS A 229 -3.85 13.94 -2.79
C LYS A 229 -4.28 12.69 -2.02
N ALA A 230 -4.71 11.66 -2.74
CA ALA A 230 -5.16 10.39 -2.17
C ALA A 230 -4.01 9.52 -1.66
N LYS A 231 -2.78 9.74 -2.11
CA LYS A 231 -1.59 9.01 -1.64
C LYS A 231 -1.27 9.34 -0.19
N PHE A 232 -0.70 8.38 0.53
CA PHE A 232 -0.23 8.58 1.89
C PHE A 232 1.21 9.09 1.90
N LYS A 233 1.37 10.39 2.16
CA LYS A 233 2.68 11.05 2.26
C LYS A 233 2.78 11.87 3.53
N ILE A 234 3.97 11.96 4.09
CA ILE A 234 4.25 12.77 5.27
C ILE A 234 5.35 13.77 4.90
N MET A 235 5.07 15.06 5.05
CA MET A 235 6.05 16.12 4.90
C MET A 235 6.34 16.76 6.25
N LYS A 236 7.61 17.04 6.51
CA LYS A 236 8.05 17.79 7.69
C LYS A 236 8.45 19.21 7.29
N GLN A 237 8.02 20.20 8.08
CA GLN A 237 8.48 21.58 7.97
C GLN A 237 8.94 22.08 9.33
N ALA A 238 10.14 22.65 9.38
CA ALA A 238 10.69 23.32 10.55
C ALA A 238 10.75 24.82 10.28
N ARG A 239 9.93 25.58 11.01
CA ARG A 239 9.59 26.99 10.74
C ARG A 239 10.02 27.90 11.87
N GLY A 240 10.32 29.15 11.52
CA GLY A 240 10.68 30.20 12.46
C GLY A 240 12.20 30.37 12.66
N PRO A 241 12.61 31.51 13.23
CA PRO A 241 14.02 31.94 13.24
C PRO A 241 14.95 31.09 14.11
N LEU A 242 14.39 30.27 14.99
CA LEU A 242 15.13 29.39 15.90
C LEU A 242 14.97 27.91 15.56
N ALA A 243 14.27 27.58 14.47
CA ALA A 243 14.11 26.20 14.04
C ALA A 243 15.40 25.64 13.45
N GLY A 244 15.79 24.47 13.94
CA GLY A 244 16.86 23.67 13.35
C GLY A 244 16.37 22.92 12.11
N LYS A 245 17.29 22.56 11.22
CA LYS A 245 17.03 21.71 10.04
C LYS A 245 17.41 20.24 10.25
N GLU A 246 17.40 19.81 11.51
CA GLU A 246 17.77 18.46 11.89
C GLU A 246 16.66 17.45 11.58
N GLN A 247 16.91 16.18 11.87
CA GLN A 247 15.92 15.11 11.73
C GLN A 247 14.92 15.14 12.88
N PHE A 248 13.64 15.00 12.54
CA PHE A 248 12.55 14.88 13.49
C PHE A 248 12.06 13.43 13.51
N GLU A 249 11.94 12.87 14.71
CA GLU A 249 11.44 11.53 14.91
C GLU A 249 9.90 11.53 14.81
N VAL A 250 9.37 10.73 13.89
CA VAL A 250 7.93 10.63 13.63
C VAL A 250 7.50 9.17 13.73
N HIS A 251 6.55 8.88 14.61
CA HIS A 251 5.94 7.56 14.75
C HIS A 251 4.70 7.45 13.86
N VAL A 252 4.68 6.42 13.03
CA VAL A 252 3.54 6.06 12.19
C VAL A 252 3.01 4.70 12.64
N THR A 253 1.75 4.67 13.02
CA THR A 253 1.03 3.43 13.34
C THR A 253 0.03 3.14 12.24
N LEU A 254 0.09 1.93 11.69
CA LEU A 254 -0.87 1.42 10.72
C LEU A 254 -1.77 0.37 11.36
N GLN A 255 -3.07 0.42 11.07
CA GLN A 255 -4.06 -0.52 11.57
C GLN A 255 -4.93 -1.05 10.44
N SER A 256 -5.27 -2.34 10.47
CA SER A 256 -6.18 -2.94 9.49
C SER A 256 -7.05 -4.01 10.12
N GLU A 257 -8.32 -4.08 9.73
CA GLU A 257 -9.23 -5.16 10.12
C GLU A 257 -9.00 -6.45 9.31
N LYS A 258 -8.30 -6.32 8.17
CA LYS A 258 -7.99 -7.38 7.23
C LYS A 258 -6.48 -7.62 7.19
N PRO A 259 -5.99 -8.85 6.92
CA PRO A 259 -4.56 -9.11 6.80
C PRO A 259 -3.97 -8.35 5.60
N VAL A 260 -2.88 -7.62 5.86
CA VAL A 260 -2.09 -6.95 4.81
C VAL A 260 -1.06 -7.94 4.28
N ARG A 261 -1.30 -8.49 3.09
CA ARG A 261 -0.50 -9.59 2.50
C ARG A 261 0.51 -9.14 1.44
N SER A 262 0.77 -7.83 1.33
CA SER A 262 1.89 -7.27 0.57
C SER A 262 2.75 -6.40 1.48
N ASP A 263 4.03 -6.26 1.16
CA ASP A 263 4.91 -5.35 1.91
C ASP A 263 4.51 -3.89 1.62
N ILE A 264 4.69 -3.02 2.62
CA ILE A 264 4.59 -1.56 2.46
C ILE A 264 6.00 -0.99 2.60
N ILE A 265 6.37 -0.07 1.70
CA ILE A 265 7.72 0.52 1.68
C ILE A 265 7.60 2.03 1.84
N CYS A 266 8.44 2.62 2.68
CA CYS A 266 8.63 4.06 2.80
C CYS A 266 10.13 4.38 2.94
N ASN A 267 10.52 5.61 2.65
CA ASN A 267 11.92 6.02 2.67
C ASN A 267 12.08 7.46 3.20
N ASP A 268 12.91 7.62 4.21
CA ASP A 268 13.29 8.88 4.90
C ASP A 268 14.81 9.15 4.78
N GLY A 269 15.42 8.64 3.71
CA GLY A 269 16.86 8.47 3.57
C GLY A 269 17.33 7.03 3.84
N GLU A 270 16.55 6.24 4.57
CA GLU A 270 16.70 4.78 4.72
C GLU A 270 15.44 4.07 4.22
N GLU A 271 15.59 2.88 3.62
CA GLU A 271 14.43 2.09 3.20
C GLU A 271 13.84 1.34 4.39
N HIS A 272 12.57 1.62 4.70
CA HIS A 272 11.80 0.91 5.71
C HIS A 272 10.82 -0.05 5.03
N VAL A 273 10.92 -1.33 5.36
CA VAL A 273 10.01 -2.38 4.86
C VAL A 273 9.10 -2.84 5.99
N ILE A 274 7.82 -2.51 5.90
CA ILE A 274 6.77 -3.06 6.77
C ILE A 274 6.34 -4.39 6.14
N SER A 275 6.95 -5.46 6.64
CA SER A 275 6.82 -6.82 6.09
C SER A 275 5.41 -7.36 6.32
N LYS A 276 4.81 -7.91 5.27
CA LYS A 276 3.44 -8.47 5.22
C LYS A 276 3.12 -9.47 6.33
N VAL A 277 1.83 -9.56 6.64
CA VAL A 277 1.26 -10.59 7.54
C VAL A 277 1.58 -11.98 7.04
N GLY A 278 1.99 -12.87 7.96
CA GLY A 278 2.29 -14.28 7.66
C GLY A 278 3.73 -14.53 7.18
N SER A 279 4.52 -13.47 6.93
CA SER A 279 5.95 -13.62 6.71
C SER A 279 6.69 -13.96 8.01
N ALA A 280 7.86 -14.63 7.91
CA ALA A 280 8.66 -15.01 9.07
C ALA A 280 9.10 -13.81 9.93
N ASN A 281 9.25 -12.64 9.31
CA ASN A 281 9.63 -11.37 9.93
C ASN A 281 8.49 -10.34 9.82
N SER A 282 7.23 -10.77 9.88
CA SER A 282 6.06 -9.89 9.78
C SER A 282 6.19 -8.70 10.74
N SER A 283 6.07 -7.48 10.20
CA SER A 283 6.03 -6.25 11.00
C SER A 283 4.65 -6.03 11.64
N TRP A 284 3.64 -6.77 11.16
CA TRP A 284 2.29 -6.73 11.69
C TRP A 284 2.12 -7.68 12.87
N THR A 285 1.48 -7.17 13.92
CA THR A 285 0.99 -7.92 15.07
C THR A 285 -0.53 -8.01 15.03
N GLY A 286 -1.13 -9.01 15.68
CA GLY A 286 -2.59 -9.18 15.72
C GLY A 286 -3.09 -10.39 14.93
N THR A 287 -4.42 -10.46 14.74
CA THR A 287 -5.12 -11.63 14.17
C THR A 287 -6.41 -11.20 13.45
N ASP A 288 -7.00 -12.10 12.66
CA ASP A 288 -8.30 -11.90 12.00
C ASP A 288 -9.46 -11.53 12.96
N ALA A 289 -9.32 -11.89 14.25
CA ALA A 289 -10.33 -11.58 15.28
C ALA A 289 -10.14 -10.20 15.92
N THR A 290 -8.89 -9.75 16.06
CA THR A 290 -8.53 -8.52 16.80
C THR A 290 -8.13 -7.36 15.88
N GLY A 291 -8.00 -7.63 14.58
CA GLY A 291 -7.32 -6.75 13.65
C GLY A 291 -5.80 -6.83 13.78
N TYR A 292 -5.13 -6.09 12.91
CA TYR A 292 -3.70 -6.04 12.70
C TYR A 292 -3.15 -4.65 12.98
N THR A 293 -1.96 -4.57 13.55
CA THR A 293 -1.24 -3.31 13.81
C THR A 293 0.24 -3.42 13.48
N ALA A 294 0.78 -2.43 12.79
CA ALA A 294 2.20 -2.25 12.53
C ALA A 294 2.62 -0.83 12.95
N ALA A 295 3.89 -0.66 13.29
CA ALA A 295 4.47 0.63 13.62
C ALA A 295 5.82 0.81 12.92
N VAL A 296 6.10 2.02 12.47
CA VAL A 296 7.40 2.44 11.94
C VAL A 296 7.77 3.79 12.56
N THR A 297 9.05 4.00 12.79
CA THR A 297 9.59 5.27 13.27
C THR A 297 10.50 5.84 12.19
N LEU A 298 10.21 7.08 11.79
CA LEU A 298 10.88 7.78 10.70
C LEU A 298 11.73 8.93 11.25
N GLN A 299 12.79 9.30 10.53
CA GLN A 299 13.68 10.41 10.83
C GLN A 299 13.65 11.43 9.68
N ILE A 300 12.65 12.31 9.70
CA ILE A 300 12.31 13.19 8.58
C ILE A 300 12.93 14.58 8.78
N LYS A 301 13.61 15.11 7.75
CA LYS A 301 14.22 16.45 7.77
C LYS A 301 13.25 17.55 7.34
N ASP A 302 13.64 18.80 7.57
CA ASP A 302 12.96 19.97 7.01
C ASP A 302 12.77 19.85 5.48
N ASP A 303 11.56 20.10 5.02
CA ASP A 303 11.07 19.98 3.63
C ASP A 303 11.16 18.58 2.99
N GLU A 304 11.53 17.55 3.76
CA GLU A 304 11.53 16.17 3.29
C GLU A 304 10.11 15.59 3.23
N VAL A 305 9.85 14.80 2.20
CA VAL A 305 8.57 14.13 1.96
C VAL A 305 8.82 12.62 1.91
N VAL A 306 8.18 11.89 2.83
CA VAL A 306 8.17 10.43 2.87
C VAL A 306 6.89 9.93 2.22
N GLU A 307 7.01 9.18 1.13
CA GLU A 307 5.90 8.52 0.45
C GLU A 307 5.81 7.05 0.89
N PHE A 308 4.62 6.62 1.33
CA PHE A 308 4.32 5.22 1.57
C PHE A 308 3.79 4.58 0.29
N LYS A 309 4.39 3.45 -0.12
CA LYS A 309 4.07 2.71 -1.33
C LYS A 309 3.59 1.31 -1.02
N GLY A 310 2.58 0.86 -1.76
CA GLY A 310 1.91 -0.42 -1.56
C GLY A 310 0.95 -0.45 -0.38
N ILE A 311 0.47 0.69 0.12
CA ILE A 311 -0.49 0.71 1.24
C ILE A 311 -1.90 0.33 0.73
N PRO A 312 -2.51 -0.76 1.21
CA PRO A 312 -3.83 -1.15 0.73
C PRO A 312 -4.95 -0.22 1.19
N ALA A 313 -5.99 -0.09 0.37
CA ALA A 313 -7.23 0.58 0.76
C ALA A 313 -7.83 -0.07 2.03
N GLY A 314 -8.40 0.76 2.91
CA GLY A 314 -8.95 0.39 4.21
C GLY A 314 -7.93 0.34 5.35
N VAL A 315 -6.64 0.51 5.09
CA VAL A 315 -5.64 0.68 6.16
C VAL A 315 -5.78 2.05 6.80
N LYS A 316 -5.95 2.06 8.12
CA LYS A 316 -5.99 3.26 8.95
C LYS A 316 -4.57 3.64 9.37
N TYR A 317 -4.27 4.93 9.41
CA TYR A 317 -2.99 5.44 9.89
C TYR A 317 -3.18 6.42 11.04
N LYS A 318 -2.17 6.48 11.90
CA LYS A 318 -1.93 7.53 12.88
C LYS A 318 -0.49 8.01 12.72
N VAL A 319 -0.28 9.31 12.64
CA VAL A 319 1.02 9.96 12.53
C VAL A 319 1.21 10.94 13.67
N GLN A 320 2.27 10.75 14.44
CA GLN A 320 2.59 11.56 15.61
C GLN A 320 4.09 11.80 15.70
N GLU A 321 4.50 13.06 15.83
CA GLU A 321 5.88 13.40 16.12
C GLU A 321 6.25 12.99 17.56
N ASP A 322 7.51 12.58 17.77
CA ASP A 322 8.02 12.21 19.07
C ASP A 322 7.90 13.39 20.06
N PRO A 323 7.27 13.17 21.23
CA PRO A 323 7.12 14.19 22.26
C PRO A 323 8.42 14.84 22.76
N LYS A 324 9.60 14.29 22.48
CA LYS A 324 10.90 14.89 22.83
C LYS A 324 11.16 16.21 22.10
N HIS A 325 10.62 16.36 20.89
CA HIS A 325 10.76 17.58 20.09
C HIS A 325 9.81 18.69 20.58
N ILE A 326 8.76 18.32 21.31
CA ILE A 326 7.63 19.20 21.61
C ILE A 326 7.73 19.74 23.03
N GLY A 327 7.60 21.07 23.19
CA GLY A 327 7.56 21.66 24.51
C GLY A 327 7.71 23.17 24.54
N GLN A 328 7.66 23.72 25.75
CA GLN A 328 7.81 25.16 25.98
C GLN A 328 9.19 25.65 25.54
N LEU A 329 9.21 26.77 24.79
CA LEU A 329 10.43 27.52 24.57
C LEU A 329 10.83 28.28 25.84
N THR A 330 12.04 28.01 26.34
CA THR A 330 12.62 28.61 27.54
C THR A 330 14.01 29.15 27.25
N GLU A 331 14.57 29.92 28.18
CA GLU A 331 15.96 30.41 28.06
C GLU A 331 16.97 29.27 28.01
N SER A 332 16.66 28.11 28.59
CA SER A 332 17.58 26.96 28.65
C SER A 332 17.60 26.12 27.38
N ASN A 333 16.56 26.18 26.52
CA ASN A 333 16.46 25.39 25.29
C ASN A 333 16.39 26.25 24.01
N ILE A 334 16.63 27.56 24.13
CA ILE A 334 16.55 28.49 23.00
C ILE A 334 17.53 28.14 21.86
N ASN A 335 18.71 27.62 22.20
CA ASN A 335 19.74 27.19 21.25
C ASN A 335 19.70 25.68 20.97
N ASP A 336 18.78 24.93 21.58
CA ASP A 336 18.66 23.49 21.37
C ASP A 336 17.80 23.22 20.13
N THR A 337 18.41 22.86 19.01
CA THR A 337 17.72 22.60 17.75
C THR A 337 16.77 21.40 17.79
N THR A 338 16.78 20.59 18.85
CA THR A 338 16.07 19.31 18.94
C THR A 338 14.78 19.36 19.75
N THR A 339 14.50 20.44 20.49
CA THR A 339 13.32 20.53 21.38
C THR A 339 12.73 21.95 21.45
N GLY A 340 11.58 22.09 22.11
CA GLY A 340 10.93 23.39 22.32
C GLY A 340 10.11 23.87 21.12
N TYR A 341 9.58 22.92 20.33
CA TYR A 341 8.72 23.21 19.18
C TYR A 341 7.23 23.19 19.56
N THR A 342 6.46 24.04 18.88
CA THR A 342 5.01 23.91 18.75
C THR A 342 4.69 23.13 17.48
N VAL A 343 3.88 22.07 17.60
CA VAL A 343 3.57 21.16 16.49
C VAL A 343 2.11 21.30 16.06
N ALA A 344 1.91 21.43 14.75
CA ALA A 344 0.60 21.42 14.10
C ALA A 344 0.58 20.36 12.98
N TYR A 345 -0.60 19.77 12.76
CA TYR A 345 -0.83 18.74 11.77
C TYR A 345 -1.90 19.20 10.76
N TYR A 346 -1.54 19.18 9.48
CA TYR A 346 -2.45 19.52 8.38
C TYR A 346 -2.65 18.32 7.46
N GLY A 347 -3.82 18.29 6.82
CA GLY A 347 -4.27 17.18 5.99
C GLY A 347 -4.73 15.95 6.80
N GLY A 348 -4.69 14.79 6.15
CA GLY A 348 -5.27 13.55 6.67
C GLY A 348 -6.80 13.50 6.58
N GLY A 349 -7.35 12.39 7.09
CA GLY A 349 -8.80 12.09 7.05
C GLY A 349 -9.60 12.55 8.27
N THR A 350 -8.94 13.04 9.32
CA THR A 350 -9.60 13.49 10.55
C THR A 350 -9.15 14.89 10.93
N LYS A 351 -10.10 15.73 11.33
CA LYS A 351 -9.82 17.10 11.78
C LYS A 351 -8.98 17.07 13.06
N VAL A 352 -7.86 17.78 13.06
CA VAL A 352 -7.02 18.03 14.25
C VAL A 352 -7.23 19.47 14.72
N GLU A 353 -7.58 19.68 15.97
CA GLU A 353 -7.64 21.04 16.53
C GLU A 353 -6.22 21.51 16.85
N ASN A 354 -5.58 22.17 15.89
CA ASN A 354 -4.21 22.65 16.03
C ASN A 354 -4.11 23.82 17.03
N PRO A 355 -2.96 23.97 17.73
CA PRO A 355 -2.72 25.14 18.58
C PRO A 355 -2.71 26.42 17.73
N THR A 356 -3.21 27.52 18.28
CA THR A 356 -3.21 28.85 17.64
C THR A 356 -2.71 29.93 18.60
N VAL A 357 -2.35 31.11 18.06
CA VAL A 357 -2.05 32.35 18.81
C VAL A 357 -3.02 32.59 19.97
N ASP A 358 -4.32 32.47 19.70
CA ASP A 358 -5.36 32.91 20.61
C ASP A 358 -5.70 31.86 21.68
N LYS A 359 -5.21 30.62 21.48
CA LYS A 359 -5.42 29.46 22.35
C LYS A 359 -4.18 28.56 22.31
N PRO A 360 -3.02 29.00 22.84
CA PRO A 360 -1.90 28.09 23.03
C PRO A 360 -2.39 26.97 23.94
N ALA A 361 -2.46 25.73 23.44
CA ALA A 361 -2.94 24.59 24.21
C ALA A 361 -2.18 24.56 25.53
N ASP A 362 -2.88 24.72 26.66
CA ASP A 362 -2.33 24.99 27.98
C ASP A 362 -1.07 24.14 28.26
N LYS A 363 0.12 24.69 27.98
CA LYS A 363 1.47 24.13 28.16
C LYS A 363 1.90 22.94 27.27
N ASP A 364 0.99 22.26 26.59
CA ASP A 364 1.28 21.08 25.75
C ASP A 364 1.17 21.41 24.26
N TYR A 365 2.21 22.08 23.72
CA TYR A 365 2.30 22.64 22.35
C TYR A 365 2.14 21.64 21.18
N GLY A 366 0.98 20.97 21.09
CA GLY A 366 0.70 19.91 20.12
C GLY A 366 1.15 18.52 20.56
N ARG A 367 1.61 18.35 21.82
CA ARG A 367 2.25 17.11 22.32
C ARG A 367 1.36 15.86 22.24
N THR A 368 0.05 16.04 22.40
CA THR A 368 -0.95 14.95 22.37
C THR A 368 -1.65 14.83 21.01
N LEU A 369 -1.36 15.74 20.08
CA LEU A 369 -1.99 15.77 18.76
C LEU A 369 -1.35 14.74 17.84
N PHE A 370 -2.14 14.29 16.86
CA PHE A 370 -1.72 13.38 15.82
C PHE A 370 -2.64 13.56 14.61
N ALA A 371 -2.12 13.30 13.42
CA ALA A 371 -2.94 13.17 12.21
C ALA A 371 -3.40 11.71 12.06
N SER A 372 -4.61 11.52 11.53
CA SER A 372 -5.14 10.19 11.25
C SER A 372 -6.05 10.19 10.02
N GLY A 373 -6.26 9.01 9.46
CA GLY A 373 -7.14 8.79 8.33
C GLY A 373 -7.13 7.33 7.88
N THR A 374 -7.77 7.06 6.75
CA THR A 374 -7.98 5.76 6.13
C THR A 374 -7.69 5.85 4.63
N VAL A 375 -6.65 5.13 4.19
CA VAL A 375 -6.27 5.09 2.78
C VAL A 375 -7.40 4.47 1.94
N GLY A 376 -7.68 5.06 0.78
CA GLY A 376 -8.73 4.60 -0.14
C GLY A 376 -10.16 4.94 0.30
N SER A 377 -10.34 5.64 1.43
CA SER A 377 -11.61 6.25 1.85
C SER A 377 -11.51 7.77 1.83
N ASP A 378 -10.42 8.34 2.36
CA ASP A 378 -10.23 9.79 2.42
C ASP A 378 -9.66 10.37 1.11
N THR A 379 -10.10 11.59 0.76
CA THR A 379 -9.63 12.37 -0.40
C THR A 379 -8.22 12.94 -0.21
N ASN A 380 -7.80 13.13 1.04
CA ASN A 380 -6.50 13.68 1.39
C ASN A 380 -5.81 12.79 2.43
N ASN A 381 -4.78 12.07 1.99
CA ASN A 381 -3.91 11.30 2.88
C ASN A 381 -2.52 11.92 3.00
N ASN A 382 -2.30 13.09 2.41
CA ASN A 382 -1.07 13.84 2.63
C ASN A 382 -1.13 14.53 3.99
N ILE A 383 -0.04 14.44 4.74
CA ILE A 383 0.12 15.05 6.05
C ILE A 383 1.27 16.03 5.99
N VAL A 384 1.06 17.24 6.51
CA VAL A 384 2.14 18.20 6.77
C VAL A 384 2.26 18.37 8.29
N ILE A 385 3.43 18.00 8.82
CA ILE A 385 3.79 18.24 10.22
C ILE A 385 4.60 19.54 10.27
N SER A 386 3.99 20.60 10.77
CA SER A 386 4.61 21.93 10.91
C SER A 386 5.12 22.12 12.33
N ASN A 387 6.43 22.29 12.47
CA ASN A 387 7.06 22.63 13.74
C ASN A 387 7.47 24.08 13.72
N SER A 388 6.98 24.86 14.67
CA SER A 388 7.31 26.27 14.81
C SER A 388 8.22 26.47 16.01
N LYS A 389 9.32 27.23 15.83
CA LYS A 389 10.23 27.64 16.91
C LYS A 389 10.80 29.05 16.70
N GLY A 390 10.69 29.86 17.75
CA GLY A 390 10.92 31.31 17.66
C GLY A 390 9.74 32.05 17.04
N ALA A 391 9.70 33.37 17.18
CA ALA A 391 8.56 34.21 16.80
C ALA A 391 8.02 33.91 15.40
N ASN A 392 6.82 33.35 15.35
CA ASN A 392 5.94 33.41 14.20
C ASN A 392 4.83 34.39 14.58
N ILE A 393 4.34 35.17 13.62
CA ILE A 393 3.24 36.13 13.86
C ILE A 393 1.93 35.39 14.24
N GLU A 394 1.95 34.06 14.09
CA GLU A 394 0.97 33.08 14.56
C GLU A 394 1.19 32.64 16.04
N ASP A 395 2.13 33.23 16.79
CA ASP A 395 2.43 32.91 18.20
C ASP A 395 2.87 34.16 19.01
N SER A 396 1.92 35.06 19.31
CA SER A 396 2.17 36.39 19.90
C SER A 396 2.71 36.37 21.35
N ASP A 397 2.65 35.23 22.04
CA ASP A 397 3.20 35.07 23.40
C ASP A 397 4.67 34.60 23.40
N MET A 398 5.27 34.33 22.24
CA MET A 398 6.68 33.94 22.10
C MET A 398 7.65 35.11 21.89
N VAL A 399 7.23 36.33 22.21
CA VAL A 399 8.10 37.53 22.15
C VAL A 399 9.01 37.60 23.38
N LYS A 400 10.13 36.85 23.35
CA LYS A 400 11.39 37.38 23.86
C LYS A 400 12.23 37.80 22.65
N PRO A 401 12.50 39.09 22.44
CA PRO A 401 13.41 39.52 21.39
C PRO A 401 14.81 39.06 21.81
N ASN A 402 15.23 37.90 21.34
CA ASN A 402 16.63 37.54 21.39
C ASN A 402 17.22 37.84 20.02
N THR A 403 18.17 38.77 19.98
CA THR A 403 18.90 39.22 18.80
C THR A 403 19.41 38.00 18.03
N GLY A 404 18.77 37.67 16.91
CA GLY A 404 19.02 36.47 16.12
C GLY A 404 20.44 36.41 15.56
N ILE A 405 21.38 35.93 16.38
CA ILE A 405 22.73 35.58 15.95
C ILE A 405 22.84 34.06 16.03
N ASN A 406 22.41 33.39 14.96
CA ASN A 406 22.74 31.99 14.73
C ASN A 406 24.20 31.92 14.24
N LEU A 407 25.12 31.59 15.16
CA LEU A 407 26.57 31.48 14.89
C LEU A 407 26.95 30.36 13.90
N GLU A 408 26.00 29.51 13.51
CA GLU A 408 26.23 28.37 12.61
C GLU A 408 26.05 28.70 11.12
N THR A 409 25.52 29.88 10.80
CA THR A 409 25.49 30.32 9.40
C THR A 409 26.88 30.84 9.01
N LEU A 410 27.59 30.02 8.23
CA LEU A 410 28.90 30.27 7.60
C LEU A 410 29.18 31.73 7.19
N PRO A 411 28.22 32.50 6.63
CA PRO A 411 28.44 33.91 6.29
C PRO A 411 28.89 34.78 7.47
N TYR A 412 28.36 34.56 8.68
CA TYR A 412 28.65 35.45 9.81
C TYR A 412 29.97 35.12 10.52
N VAL A 413 30.38 33.84 10.57
CA VAL A 413 31.72 33.48 11.06
C VAL A 413 32.80 34.10 10.17
N VAL A 414 32.57 34.15 8.86
CA VAL A 414 33.47 34.80 7.90
C VAL A 414 33.52 36.30 8.12
N ILE A 415 32.38 36.97 8.33
CA ILE A 415 32.33 38.41 8.61
C ILE A 415 33.02 38.73 9.95
N LEU A 416 32.76 37.95 11.01
CA LEU A 416 33.41 38.14 12.31
C LEU A 416 34.93 37.94 12.22
N GLY A 417 35.37 36.92 11.48
CA GLY A 417 36.78 36.68 11.18
C GLY A 417 37.44 37.85 10.44
N LEU A 418 36.77 38.41 9.44
CA LEU A 418 37.25 39.60 8.70
C LEU A 418 37.37 40.84 9.61
N VAL A 419 36.44 41.04 10.53
CA VAL A 419 36.48 42.16 11.49
C VAL A 419 37.65 42.00 12.46
N ILE A 420 37.89 40.80 12.99
CA ILE A 420 39.02 40.51 13.88
C ILE A 420 40.36 40.71 13.15
N ILE A 421 40.47 40.25 11.90
CA ILE A 421 41.65 40.43 11.05
C ILE A 421 41.88 41.92 10.75
N GLY A 422 40.82 42.67 10.43
CA GLY A 422 40.88 44.11 10.17
C GLY A 422 41.33 44.91 11.39
N ALA A 423 40.80 44.58 12.58
CA ALA A 423 41.21 45.19 13.84
C ALA A 423 42.68 44.87 14.18
N GLY A 424 43.10 43.62 13.97
CA GLY A 424 44.50 43.19 14.15
C GLY A 424 45.47 43.97 13.25
N MET A 425 45.13 44.18 11.98
CA MET A 425 45.96 44.96 11.06
C MET A 425 46.04 46.45 11.44
N MET A 426 44.96 47.05 11.97
CA MET A 426 45.01 48.42 12.49
C MET A 426 45.94 48.55 13.70
N PHE A 427 45.93 47.57 14.62
CA PHE A 427 46.83 47.56 15.78
C PHE A 427 48.30 47.38 15.38
N VAL A 428 48.60 46.51 14.42
CA VAL A 428 49.97 46.34 13.90
C VAL A 428 50.44 47.61 13.19
N LYS A 429 49.57 48.25 12.39
CA LYS A 429 49.90 49.49 11.68
C LYS A 429 50.04 50.70 12.62
N SER A 430 49.25 50.77 13.69
CA SER A 430 49.36 51.84 14.69
C SER A 430 50.63 51.69 15.54
N ARG A 431 51.06 50.45 15.82
CA ARG A 431 52.31 50.18 16.53
C ARG A 431 53.54 50.51 15.66
N ARG A 432 53.51 50.15 14.37
CA ARG A 432 54.59 50.47 13.42
C ARG A 432 54.79 51.98 13.21
N ARG A 433 53.73 52.80 13.33
CA ARG A 433 53.81 54.27 13.29
C ARG A 433 54.31 54.93 14.59
N ARG A 434 54.48 54.17 15.68
CA ARG A 434 55.06 54.66 16.95
C ARG A 434 56.53 54.26 17.10
N GLU A 435 57.05 53.44 16.19
CA GLU A 435 58.44 52.97 16.15
C GLU A 435 59.24 53.61 14.99
N GLU A 436 58.59 54.48 14.20
CA GLU A 436 59.20 55.51 13.34
C GLU A 436 59.03 56.87 14.02
#